data_AF-A0A1J3JQ51-F1
#
_entry.id   AF-A0A1J3JQ51-F1
#
_cell.length_a   1.000
_cell.length_b   1.000
_cell.length_c   1.000
_cell.angle_alpha   90.00
_cell.angle_beta   90.00
_cell.angle_gamma   90.00
#
_symmetry.space_group_name_H-M   'P 1'
#
loop_
_entity.id
_entity.type
_entity.pdbx_description
1 polymer ?
#
loop_
_entity_poly.entity_id
_entity_poly.type
_entity_poly.pdbx_seq_one_letter_code
_entity_poly.pdbx_strand_id
1 'polypeptide(L)'
;EEKELTEIIKVCRSMGRFSILKLLSKSPAAARNFQLRKLHSPASSLSRMIGKVKQPRESYLIKYRSRRSVTVTDFLDVLWCEKQMELRLHYGSRGVTNAMKRGIAIHAMIDKGADSHSQEAYWANELFGYIKDIVKLMDMTDVEPIMLDDKLEKAPRSFSELKLLACVEGIWITGKMDIIEMIHTHFGYEPHLKDHKSTKGGKPSYGAVRERQEYQLMLYKLIWDSLVKGEFELKAFMDHFGLHREYVLPQGLRDEIAAYGLIHVVSFEQLVSKYVDLFKSLPLMSERMYLRYVDRDLPEHTHIEEEVSYNHEMVMTKLRRGISFWRREIKPEYTHQRFKCRSCDYPECPQHPKNKKELAP
;
A
#
# COMPACT_ATOMS: atom_id res chain seq x y z
N GLU A 1 2.54 -24.15 -48.01
CA GLU A 1 2.24 -23.52 -46.71
C GLU A 1 3.34 -22.56 -46.24
N GLU A 2 4.63 -22.91 -46.28
CA GLU A 2 5.69 -22.00 -45.78
C GLU A 2 6.04 -20.81 -46.72
N LYS A 3 5.67 -20.88 -48.01
CA LYS A 3 5.83 -19.77 -48.99
C LYS A 3 4.71 -18.73 -48.99
N GLU A 4 3.50 -19.07 -48.54
CA GLU A 4 2.39 -18.12 -48.45
C GLU A 4 2.51 -17.21 -47.21
N LEU A 5 3.04 -17.75 -46.10
CA LEU A 5 3.29 -16.96 -44.89
C LEU A 5 4.34 -15.86 -45.13
N THR A 6 5.33 -16.10 -45.99
CA THR A 6 6.41 -15.14 -46.26
C THR A 6 5.97 -13.96 -47.13
N GLU A 7 5.01 -14.14 -48.03
CA GLU A 7 4.43 -13.03 -48.80
C GLU A 7 3.46 -12.18 -47.98
N ILE A 8 2.65 -12.80 -47.10
CA ILE A 8 1.71 -12.08 -46.22
C ILE A 8 2.49 -11.17 -45.24
N ILE A 9 3.63 -11.63 -44.74
CA ILE A 9 4.50 -10.84 -43.83
C ILE A 9 5.17 -9.66 -44.57
N LYS A 10 5.42 -9.76 -45.89
CA LYS A 10 5.94 -8.66 -46.71
C LYS A 10 4.90 -7.57 -46.98
N VAL A 11 3.64 -7.96 -47.23
CA VAL A 11 2.54 -7.00 -47.45
C VAL A 11 2.24 -6.21 -46.17
N CYS A 12 2.23 -6.88 -45.01
CA CYS A 12 1.95 -6.25 -43.71
C CYS A 12 3.03 -5.26 -43.23
N ARG A 13 4.26 -5.30 -43.77
CA ARG A 13 5.34 -4.36 -43.41
C ARG A 13 5.33 -3.06 -44.22
N SER A 14 4.47 -2.93 -45.23
CA SER A 14 4.42 -1.73 -46.10
C SER A 14 3.24 -0.79 -45.83
N MET A 15 2.34 -1.11 -44.89
CA MET A 15 1.11 -0.35 -44.66
C MET A 15 1.10 0.33 -43.28
N GLY A 16 1.13 1.66 -43.27
CA GLY A 16 1.07 2.48 -42.06
C GLY A 16 -0.19 2.26 -41.21
N ARG A 17 -0.05 2.52 -39.91
CA ARG A 17 -0.96 2.17 -38.78
C ARG A 17 -2.42 2.67 -38.83
N PHE A 18 -2.88 3.30 -39.92
CA PHE A 18 -4.23 3.89 -39.99
C PHE A 18 -5.27 3.15 -40.86
N SER A 19 -4.96 1.95 -41.37
CA SER A 19 -5.87 1.25 -42.31
C SER A 19 -6.41 -0.11 -41.88
N ILE A 20 -6.13 -0.60 -40.67
CA ILE A 20 -6.58 -1.93 -40.21
C ILE A 20 -8.06 -1.97 -39.76
N LEU A 21 -8.68 -0.82 -39.48
CA LEU A 21 -10.08 -0.74 -39.02
C LEU A 21 -11.13 -0.72 -40.15
N LYS A 22 -10.74 -0.81 -41.43
CA LYS A 22 -11.66 -0.80 -42.58
C LYS A 22 -11.78 -2.13 -43.34
N LEU A 23 -11.11 -3.19 -42.88
CA LEU A 23 -11.06 -4.49 -43.57
C LEU A 23 -11.83 -5.62 -42.88
N LEU A 24 -12.48 -5.37 -41.74
CA LEU A 24 -13.36 -6.36 -41.08
C LEU A 24 -14.86 -6.16 -41.33
N SER A 25 -15.24 -5.28 -42.25
CA SER A 25 -16.63 -5.18 -42.73
C SER A 25 -16.69 -5.55 -44.21
N LYS A 26 -16.89 -6.84 -44.51
CA LYS A 26 -17.55 -7.40 -45.70
C LYS A 26 -17.31 -8.91 -45.77
N SER A 27 -18.20 -9.69 -45.15
CA SER A 27 -18.48 -11.07 -45.57
C SER A 27 -20.01 -11.24 -45.67
N PRO A 28 -20.56 -11.55 -46.86
CA PRO A 28 -22.01 -11.58 -47.13
C PRO A 28 -22.72 -12.88 -46.71
N ALA A 29 -22.25 -13.57 -45.66
CA ALA A 29 -22.85 -14.84 -45.21
C ALA A 29 -23.70 -14.75 -43.92
N ALA A 30 -23.74 -13.62 -43.22
CA ALA A 30 -24.54 -13.45 -41.99
C ALA A 30 -25.89 -12.73 -42.18
N ALA A 31 -26.21 -12.32 -43.40
CA ALA A 31 -27.38 -11.47 -43.72
C ALA A 31 -28.71 -12.22 -43.93
N ARG A 32 -28.79 -13.53 -43.67
CA ARG A 32 -29.99 -14.35 -43.94
C ARG A 32 -30.86 -14.74 -42.73
N ASN A 33 -30.50 -14.34 -41.50
CA ASN A 33 -31.29 -14.67 -40.31
C ASN A 33 -31.84 -13.44 -39.53
N PHE A 34 -31.78 -12.23 -40.11
CA PHE A 34 -32.18 -10.99 -39.41
C PHE A 34 -33.44 -10.29 -39.96
N GLN A 35 -34.18 -10.91 -40.88
CA GLN A 35 -35.40 -10.33 -41.42
C GLN A 35 -36.52 -11.36 -41.50
N LEU A 36 -37.01 -11.83 -40.35
CA LEU A 36 -38.40 -12.29 -40.20
C LEU A 36 -38.80 -12.08 -38.73
N ARG A 37 -39.88 -11.33 -38.53
CA ARG A 37 -40.54 -10.95 -37.25
C ARG A 37 -40.04 -9.68 -36.54
N LYS A 38 -40.06 -8.55 -37.26
CA LYS A 38 -40.64 -7.32 -36.70
C LYS A 38 -42.09 -7.24 -37.17
N LEU A 39 -43.03 -7.49 -36.26
CA LEU A 39 -44.37 -6.88 -36.23
C LEU A 39 -45.09 -7.39 -34.97
N HIS A 40 -45.64 -6.44 -34.21
CA HIS A 40 -46.38 -6.54 -32.95
C HIS A 40 -45.56 -6.55 -31.64
N SER A 41 -45.28 -5.31 -31.21
CA SER A 41 -44.98 -4.93 -29.82
C SER A 41 -46.18 -5.20 -28.90
N PRO A 42 -45.93 -5.82 -27.74
CA PRO A 42 -46.52 -5.35 -26.49
C PRO A 42 -45.44 -5.28 -25.41
N ALA A 43 -44.39 -4.49 -25.63
CA ALA A 43 -43.31 -4.29 -24.65
C ALA A 43 -43.34 -2.91 -23.96
N SER A 44 -44.44 -2.15 -24.10
CA SER A 44 -44.65 -0.90 -23.36
C SER A 44 -45.29 -1.09 -21.97
N SER A 45 -45.52 -2.34 -21.54
CA SER A 45 -46.13 -2.67 -20.24
C SER A 45 -45.24 -3.47 -19.28
N LEU A 46 -44.00 -3.83 -19.66
CA LEU A 46 -43.05 -4.56 -18.78
C LEU A 46 -41.96 -3.69 -18.14
N SER A 47 -41.87 -2.40 -18.48
CA SER A 47 -40.95 -1.44 -17.87
C SER A 47 -41.42 -0.93 -16.48
N ARG A 48 -42.52 -1.46 -15.95
CA ARG A 48 -43.04 -1.11 -14.61
C ARG A 48 -42.68 -2.08 -13.48
N MET A 49 -41.93 -3.16 -13.76
CA MET A 49 -41.46 -4.10 -12.73
C MET A 49 -40.02 -4.61 -12.95
N ILE A 50 -39.09 -3.71 -13.27
CA ILE A 50 -37.67 -3.99 -13.08
C ILE A 50 -37.15 -2.94 -12.11
N GLY A 51 -36.98 -3.35 -10.85
CA GLY A 51 -36.39 -2.50 -9.82
C GLY A 51 -35.09 -1.89 -10.35
N LYS A 52 -34.91 -0.57 -10.12
CA LYS A 52 -33.69 0.15 -10.49
C LYS A 52 -32.48 -0.69 -10.10
N VAL A 53 -31.75 -1.23 -11.08
CA VAL A 53 -30.43 -1.79 -10.86
C VAL A 53 -29.61 -0.65 -10.26
N LYS A 54 -29.29 -0.74 -8.97
CA LYS A 54 -28.42 0.24 -8.32
C LYS A 54 -27.10 0.18 -9.08
N GLN A 55 -26.74 1.28 -9.75
CA GLN A 55 -25.40 1.50 -10.28
C GLN A 55 -24.38 1.01 -9.23
N PRO A 56 -23.36 0.21 -9.62
CA PRO A 56 -22.33 -0.23 -8.69
C PRO A 56 -21.75 1.01 -8.02
N ARG A 57 -21.71 1.00 -6.69
CA ARG A 57 -21.08 2.09 -5.94
C ARG A 57 -19.60 2.13 -6.30
N GLU A 58 -19.13 3.25 -6.86
CA GLU A 58 -17.72 3.43 -7.23
C GLU A 58 -16.80 3.10 -6.05
N SER A 59 -15.78 2.27 -6.30
CA SER A 59 -14.77 1.81 -5.33
C SER A 59 -14.08 2.97 -4.61
N TYR A 60 -13.77 2.79 -3.31
CA TYR A 60 -12.99 3.78 -2.57
C TYR A 60 -11.53 3.83 -3.05
N LEU A 61 -10.99 2.73 -3.59
CA LEU A 61 -9.67 2.74 -4.22
C LEU A 61 -9.64 3.71 -5.41
N ILE A 62 -10.63 3.62 -6.30
CA ILE A 62 -10.69 4.49 -7.48
C ILE A 62 -10.94 5.94 -7.05
N LYS A 63 -11.92 6.15 -6.17
CA LYS A 63 -12.34 7.51 -5.80
C LYS A 63 -11.30 8.26 -4.96
N TYR A 64 -10.66 7.59 -4.00
CA TYR A 64 -9.83 8.25 -2.99
C TYR A 64 -8.34 7.88 -3.08
N ARG A 65 -7.99 6.82 -3.81
CA ARG A 65 -6.62 6.29 -3.93
C ARG A 65 -6.22 5.99 -5.38
N SER A 66 -6.82 6.69 -6.35
CA SER A 66 -6.38 6.58 -7.74
C SER A 66 -4.89 6.90 -7.84
N ARG A 67 -4.10 5.99 -8.41
CA ARG A 67 -2.63 6.11 -8.54
C ARG A 67 -1.92 6.40 -7.21
N ARG A 68 -2.49 5.95 -6.09
CA ARG A 68 -1.91 6.05 -4.74
C ARG A 68 -1.96 4.69 -4.07
N SER A 69 -1.06 4.46 -3.13
CA SER A 69 -1.11 3.29 -2.25
C SER A 69 -2.09 3.51 -1.09
N VAL A 70 -2.61 2.41 -0.56
CA VAL A 70 -3.29 2.38 0.74
C VAL A 70 -2.22 2.27 1.82
N THR A 71 -2.32 3.03 2.91
CA THR A 71 -1.31 2.94 3.98
C THR A 71 -1.62 1.79 4.95
N VAL A 72 -0.63 1.28 5.67
CA VAL A 72 -0.88 0.36 6.80
C VAL A 72 -1.86 1.00 7.80
N THR A 73 -1.69 2.29 8.11
CA THR A 73 -2.59 3.05 8.98
C THR A 73 -4.04 3.06 8.49
N ASP A 74 -4.26 3.14 7.18
CA ASP A 74 -5.60 3.06 6.60
C ASP A 74 -6.28 1.72 6.92
N PHE A 75 -5.56 0.59 6.82
CA PHE A 75 -6.09 -0.72 7.24
C PHE A 75 -6.35 -0.78 8.75
N LEU A 76 -5.48 -0.20 9.56
CA LEU A 76 -5.69 -0.13 11.01
C LEU A 76 -6.94 0.69 11.38
N ASP A 77 -7.23 1.74 10.61
CA ASP A 77 -8.39 2.60 10.86
C ASP A 77 -9.70 1.96 10.38
N VAL A 78 -9.66 1.18 9.30
CA VAL A 78 -10.77 0.29 8.92
C VAL A 78 -11.04 -0.74 10.03
N LEU A 79 -9.98 -1.39 10.55
CA LEU A 79 -10.09 -2.34 11.67
C LEU A 79 -10.63 -1.65 12.94
N TRP A 80 -10.25 -0.39 13.18
CA TRP A 80 -10.72 0.36 14.34
C TRP A 80 -12.23 0.62 14.27
N CYS A 81 -12.69 1.21 13.17
CA CYS A 81 -14.10 1.46 12.88
C CYS A 81 -14.30 1.82 11.39
N GLU A 82 -14.87 0.91 10.61
CA GLU A 82 -15.11 1.09 9.17
C GLU A 82 -15.95 2.34 8.87
N LYS A 83 -16.98 2.60 9.69
CA LYS A 83 -17.79 3.82 9.57
C LYS A 83 -17.02 5.10 9.85
N GLN A 84 -16.11 5.08 10.82
CA GLN A 84 -15.25 6.24 11.06
C GLN A 84 -14.31 6.48 9.88
N MET A 85 -13.78 5.41 9.27
CA MET A 85 -12.97 5.51 8.07
C MET A 85 -13.76 6.06 6.86
N GLU A 86 -14.99 5.58 6.65
CA GLU A 86 -15.89 6.12 5.63
C GLU A 86 -16.16 7.62 5.84
N LEU A 87 -16.43 8.04 7.08
CA LEU A 87 -16.62 9.45 7.41
C LEU A 87 -15.36 10.28 7.15
N ARG A 88 -14.16 9.76 7.46
CA ARG A 88 -12.89 10.42 7.12
C ARG A 88 -12.74 10.63 5.62
N LEU A 89 -13.09 9.63 4.80
CA LEU A 89 -13.03 9.76 3.34
C LEU A 89 -14.02 10.80 2.80
N HIS A 90 -15.17 10.98 3.45
CA HIS A 90 -16.19 11.94 3.04
C HIS A 90 -15.93 13.37 3.53
N TYR A 91 -15.51 13.53 4.78
CA TYR A 91 -15.40 14.83 5.45
C TYR A 91 -13.96 15.30 5.67
N GLY A 92 -12.98 14.47 5.30
CA GLY A 92 -11.56 14.72 5.52
C GLY A 92 -11.11 14.41 6.96
N SER A 93 -9.79 14.39 7.16
CA SER A 93 -9.20 14.20 8.49
C SER A 93 -9.50 15.39 9.40
N ARG A 94 -9.94 15.10 10.63
CA ARG A 94 -10.09 16.09 11.70
C ARG A 94 -8.79 16.21 12.49
N GLY A 95 -8.43 17.41 12.96
CA GLY A 95 -7.19 17.64 13.70
C GLY A 95 -5.93 17.77 12.82
N VAL A 96 -6.02 18.41 11.65
CA VAL A 96 -4.90 18.57 10.71
C VAL A 96 -3.81 19.48 11.31
N THR A 97 -2.61 18.94 11.54
CA THR A 97 -1.45 19.73 11.97
C THR A 97 -0.91 20.61 10.84
N ASN A 98 -0.14 21.65 11.16
CA ASN A 98 0.47 22.50 10.14
C ASN A 98 1.40 21.73 9.19
N ALA A 99 2.05 20.67 9.67
CA ALA A 99 2.85 19.77 8.83
C ALA A 99 1.98 18.97 7.86
N MET A 100 0.83 18.46 8.31
CA MET A 100 -0.13 17.77 7.44
C MET A 100 -0.72 18.71 6.38
N LYS A 101 -1.00 19.98 6.74
CA LYS A 101 -1.48 20.99 5.77
C LYS A 101 -0.44 21.24 4.67
N ARG A 102 0.85 21.32 5.02
CA ARG A 102 1.94 21.47 4.04
C ARG A 102 2.03 20.26 3.11
N GLY A 103 1.96 19.04 3.65
CA GLY A 103 1.94 17.83 2.83
C GLY A 103 0.75 17.77 1.86
N ILE A 104 -0.45 18.12 2.34
CA ILE A 104 -1.66 18.22 1.49
C ILE A 104 -1.49 19.28 0.41
N ALA A 105 -0.91 20.45 0.72
CA ALA A 105 -0.67 21.52 -0.25
C ALA A 105 0.31 21.09 -1.36
N ILE A 106 1.38 20.38 -0.98
CA ILE A 106 2.34 19.82 -1.95
C ILE A 106 1.64 18.79 -2.85
N HIS A 107 0.85 17.87 -2.29
CA HIS A 107 0.07 16.91 -3.10
C HIS A 107 -0.96 17.59 -4.00
N ALA A 108 -1.62 18.64 -3.52
CA ALA A 108 -2.58 19.40 -4.31
C ALA A 108 -1.91 20.19 -5.45
N MET A 109 -0.65 20.60 -5.28
CA MET A 109 0.16 21.21 -6.35
C MET A 109 0.56 20.18 -7.41
N ILE A 110 0.93 18.96 -6.99
CA ILE A 110 1.20 17.83 -7.90
C ILE A 110 -0.06 17.48 -8.70
N ASP A 111 -1.22 17.37 -8.04
CA ASP A 111 -2.50 17.05 -8.70
C ASP A 111 -2.95 18.15 -9.69
N LYS A 112 -2.47 19.39 -9.53
CA LYS A 112 -2.83 20.55 -10.37
C LYS A 112 -1.80 20.86 -11.47
N GLY A 113 -0.77 20.04 -11.65
CA GLY A 113 0.16 20.15 -12.78
C GLY A 113 0.98 21.45 -12.77
N ALA A 114 1.45 21.90 -11.60
CA ALA A 114 2.42 22.99 -11.55
C ALA A 114 3.82 22.49 -11.98
N ASP A 115 4.36 23.15 -13.00
CA ASP A 115 5.63 22.91 -13.68
C ASP A 115 6.80 22.56 -12.74
N SER A 116 7.28 21.31 -12.81
CA SER A 116 8.69 20.83 -12.68
C SER A 116 8.87 19.44 -12.05
N HIS A 117 7.81 18.79 -11.54
CA HIS A 117 7.94 17.40 -11.06
C HIS A 117 6.81 16.52 -11.61
N SER A 118 7.13 15.75 -12.66
CA SER A 118 6.23 14.70 -13.13
C SER A 118 6.01 13.65 -12.03
N GLN A 119 4.95 12.85 -12.15
CA GLN A 119 4.67 11.72 -11.25
C GLN A 119 5.90 10.81 -11.09
N GLU A 120 6.70 10.62 -12.15
CA GLU A 120 7.96 9.88 -12.14
C GLU A 120 9.02 10.55 -11.26
N ALA A 121 9.17 11.88 -11.32
CA ALA A 121 10.13 12.58 -10.47
C ALA A 121 9.79 12.41 -8.98
N TYR A 122 8.51 12.45 -8.60
CA TYR A 122 8.07 12.17 -7.24
C TYR A 122 8.45 10.74 -6.82
N TRP A 123 8.04 9.74 -7.61
CA TRP A 123 8.32 8.35 -7.28
C TRP A 123 9.80 8.01 -7.30
N ALA A 124 10.59 8.66 -8.16
CA ALA A 124 12.03 8.44 -8.22
C ALA A 124 12.70 8.89 -6.93
N ASN A 125 12.34 10.07 -6.41
CA ASN A 125 12.84 10.54 -5.13
C ASN A 125 12.36 9.66 -3.96
N GLU A 126 11.08 9.29 -3.95
CA GLU A 126 10.51 8.49 -2.87
C GLU A 126 11.12 7.08 -2.82
N LEU A 127 11.21 6.37 -3.96
CA LEU A 127 11.83 5.05 -4.05
C LEU A 127 13.33 5.10 -3.77
N PHE A 128 14.04 6.14 -4.24
CA PHE A 128 15.44 6.27 -3.90
C PHE A 128 15.65 6.49 -2.39
N GLY A 129 14.75 7.23 -1.73
CA GLY A 129 14.70 7.29 -0.27
C GLY A 129 14.62 5.90 0.37
N TYR A 130 13.75 5.02 -0.14
CA TYR A 130 13.59 3.67 0.41
C TYR A 130 14.85 2.83 0.18
N ILE A 131 15.45 2.94 -1.00
CA ILE A 131 16.72 2.28 -1.34
C ILE A 131 17.83 2.71 -0.37
N LYS A 132 17.97 4.01 -0.09
CA LYS A 132 18.97 4.51 0.86
C LYS A 132 18.80 3.89 2.24
N ASP A 133 17.57 3.77 2.71
CA ASP A 133 17.27 3.19 4.02
C ASP A 133 17.58 1.68 4.06
N ILE A 134 17.29 0.95 2.97
CA ILE A 134 17.62 -0.48 2.85
C ILE A 134 19.13 -0.70 2.76
N VAL A 135 19.85 0.11 1.98
CA VAL A 135 21.31 0.03 1.88
C VAL A 135 21.94 0.26 3.25
N LYS A 136 21.50 1.28 4.00
CA LYS A 136 21.96 1.50 5.38
C LYS A 136 21.67 0.31 6.30
N LEU A 137 20.49 -0.31 6.17
CA LEU A 137 20.15 -1.53 6.91
C LEU A 137 21.12 -2.67 6.60
N MET A 138 21.49 -2.85 5.33
CA MET A 138 22.43 -3.87 4.88
C MET A 138 23.87 -3.57 5.34
N ASP A 139 24.33 -2.33 5.23
CA ASP A 139 25.67 -1.92 5.69
C ASP A 139 25.84 -2.17 7.21
N MET A 140 24.76 -2.04 7.97
CA MET A 140 24.74 -2.37 9.40
C MET A 140 24.99 -3.86 9.68
N THR A 141 24.90 -4.75 8.69
CA THR A 141 25.22 -6.18 8.84
C THR A 141 26.72 -6.49 8.64
N ASP A 142 27.51 -5.57 8.10
CA ASP A 142 28.92 -5.80 7.73
C ASP A 142 29.96 -5.31 8.74
N VAL A 143 29.55 -4.88 9.94
CA VAL A 143 30.49 -4.29 10.92
C VAL A 143 31.09 -5.33 11.87
N GLU A 144 32.30 -5.03 12.35
CA GLU A 144 33.07 -5.84 13.30
C GLU A 144 32.31 -6.15 14.62
N PRO A 145 32.46 -7.37 15.16
CA PRO A 145 31.88 -7.75 16.44
C PRO A 145 32.48 -7.03 17.65
N ILE A 146 31.69 -6.92 18.71
CA ILE A 146 32.05 -6.26 19.97
C ILE A 146 32.35 -7.33 21.01
N MET A 147 33.34 -7.11 21.87
CA MET A 147 33.60 -7.96 23.04
C MET A 147 32.66 -7.56 24.16
N LEU A 148 31.75 -8.46 24.56
CA LEU A 148 30.88 -8.32 25.73
C LEU A 148 31.05 -9.57 26.60
N ASP A 149 31.48 -9.40 27.85
CA ASP A 149 31.65 -10.47 28.84
C ASP A 149 32.39 -11.72 28.32
N ASP A 150 33.58 -11.52 27.75
CA ASP A 150 34.44 -12.56 27.15
C ASP A 150 33.80 -13.35 25.98
N LYS A 151 32.67 -12.86 25.45
CA LYS A 151 32.04 -13.36 24.23
C LYS A 151 32.10 -12.33 23.11
N LEU A 152 32.43 -12.81 21.92
CA LEU A 152 32.38 -12.02 20.71
C LEU A 152 30.93 -11.91 20.26
N GLU A 153 30.23 -10.86 20.66
CA GLU A 153 28.83 -10.62 20.32
C GLU A 153 28.69 -9.39 19.42
N LYS A 154 28.05 -9.55 18.26
CA LYS A 154 27.60 -8.40 17.47
C LYS A 154 26.36 -7.84 18.17
N ALA A 155 26.47 -6.68 18.82
CA ALA A 155 25.31 -6.00 19.41
C ALA A 155 24.20 -5.84 18.35
N PRO A 156 22.92 -6.08 18.69
CA PRO A 156 21.82 -5.96 17.75
C PRO A 156 21.76 -4.52 17.23
N ARG A 157 21.74 -4.36 15.91
CA ARG A 157 21.64 -3.04 15.28
C ARG A 157 20.20 -2.73 14.94
N SER A 158 19.74 -1.57 15.39
CA SER A 158 18.40 -1.08 15.14
C SER A 158 18.38 -0.10 13.98
N PHE A 159 17.48 -0.30 13.02
CA PHE A 159 17.06 0.71 12.06
C PHE A 159 15.68 1.21 12.44
N SER A 160 15.46 2.52 12.46
CA SER A 160 14.14 3.09 12.72
C SER A 160 13.49 3.66 11.47
N GLU A 161 12.16 3.67 11.45
CA GLU A 161 11.37 4.42 10.48
C GLU A 161 11.49 3.91 9.02
N LEU A 162 11.76 2.61 8.82
CA LEU A 162 11.92 2.02 7.49
C LEU A 162 10.61 2.02 6.71
N LYS A 163 10.61 2.64 5.54
CA LYS A 163 9.46 2.66 4.63
C LYS A 163 9.44 1.43 3.72
N LEU A 164 8.23 0.91 3.50
CA LEU A 164 7.97 -0.22 2.59
C LEU A 164 6.88 0.13 1.58
N LEU A 165 6.95 -0.52 0.42
CA LEU A 165 5.90 -0.50 -0.60
C LEU A 165 5.83 -1.85 -1.29
N ALA A 166 4.70 -2.54 -1.16
CA ALA A 166 4.46 -3.82 -1.82
C ALA A 166 3.06 -3.89 -2.42
N CYS A 167 2.83 -4.86 -3.30
CA CYS A 167 1.50 -5.23 -3.76
C CYS A 167 1.08 -6.52 -3.04
N VAL A 168 0.04 -6.47 -2.22
CA VAL A 168 -0.49 -7.65 -1.51
C VAL A 168 -1.98 -7.77 -1.84
N GLU A 169 -2.43 -8.96 -2.26
CA GLU A 169 -3.83 -9.22 -2.64
C GLU A 169 -4.36 -8.23 -3.70
N GLY A 170 -3.47 -7.84 -4.63
CA GLY A 170 -3.75 -6.92 -5.73
C GLY A 170 -3.92 -5.46 -5.31
N ILE A 171 -3.46 -5.07 -4.13
CA ILE A 171 -3.49 -3.68 -3.65
C ILE A 171 -2.09 -3.22 -3.28
N TRP A 172 -1.72 -2.03 -3.75
CA TRP A 172 -0.48 -1.36 -3.37
C TRP A 172 -0.58 -0.80 -1.95
N ILE A 173 0.25 -1.34 -1.05
CA ILE A 173 0.28 -0.98 0.36
C ILE A 173 1.63 -0.33 0.68
N THR A 174 1.58 0.81 1.37
CA THR A 174 2.78 1.45 1.93
C THR A 174 2.69 1.54 3.44
N GLY A 175 3.83 1.54 4.12
CA GLY A 175 3.89 1.84 5.53
C GLY A 175 5.30 2.13 5.99
N LYS A 176 5.43 2.42 7.28
CA LYS A 176 6.67 2.83 7.91
C LYS A 176 6.83 2.04 9.21
N MET A 177 7.78 1.14 9.25
CA MET A 177 8.08 0.32 10.42
C MET A 177 8.85 1.13 11.43
N ASP A 178 8.48 1.03 12.70
CA ASP A 178 9.09 1.84 13.75
C ASP A 178 10.53 1.42 14.01
N ILE A 179 10.79 0.15 14.32
CA ILE A 179 12.15 -0.39 14.51
C ILE A 179 12.29 -1.78 13.90
N ILE A 180 13.41 -2.02 13.22
CA ILE A 180 13.93 -3.36 12.90
C ILE A 180 15.25 -3.55 13.62
N GLU A 181 15.38 -4.63 14.38
CA GLU A 181 16.64 -5.07 14.96
C GLU A 181 17.21 -6.24 14.16
N MET A 182 18.42 -6.08 13.61
CA MET A 182 19.16 -7.15 12.94
C MET A 182 19.92 -7.96 13.99
N ILE A 183 19.41 -9.13 14.33
CA ILE A 183 20.00 -10.01 15.34
C ILE A 183 20.93 -11.01 14.65
N HIS A 184 22.18 -11.08 15.10
CA HIS A 184 23.14 -12.07 14.60
C HIS A 184 22.90 -13.41 15.29
N THR A 185 22.57 -14.44 14.51
CA THR A 185 22.35 -15.80 14.97
C THR A 185 23.39 -16.75 14.35
N HIS A 186 23.41 -18.01 14.81
CA HIS A 186 24.25 -19.06 14.21
C HIS A 186 23.93 -19.32 12.73
N PHE A 187 22.75 -18.92 12.25
CA PHE A 187 22.29 -19.12 10.87
C PHE A 187 22.37 -17.85 10.01
N GLY A 188 23.05 -16.81 10.51
CA GLY A 188 23.11 -15.49 9.88
C GLY A 188 22.21 -14.48 10.60
N TYR A 189 21.84 -13.41 9.89
CA TYR A 189 21.01 -12.35 10.46
C TYR A 189 19.53 -12.72 10.44
N GLU A 190 18.85 -12.45 11.56
CA GLU A 190 17.41 -12.55 11.70
C GLU A 190 16.85 -11.14 12.00
N PRO A 191 15.97 -10.57 11.16
CA PRO A 191 15.34 -9.28 11.43
C PRO A 191 14.18 -9.45 12.41
N HIS A 192 14.20 -8.66 13.49
CA HIS A 192 13.16 -8.61 14.52
C HIS A 192 12.43 -7.28 14.43
N LEU A 193 11.12 -7.33 14.17
CA LEU A 193 10.29 -6.14 14.09
C LEU A 193 9.82 -5.70 15.47
N LYS A 194 9.99 -4.41 15.78
CA LYS A 194 9.52 -3.78 17.01
C LYS A 194 8.70 -2.54 16.71
N ASP A 195 7.57 -2.41 17.39
CA ASP A 195 6.63 -1.29 17.24
C ASP A 195 6.57 -0.49 18.54
N HIS A 196 6.86 0.81 18.44
CA HIS A 196 7.07 1.66 19.61
C HIS A 196 5.78 2.29 20.07
N LYS A 197 5.39 2.01 21.31
CA LYS A 197 4.15 2.49 21.91
C LYS A 197 4.43 3.37 23.11
N SER A 198 4.19 4.65 22.89
CA SER A 198 4.31 5.69 23.90
C SER A 198 3.07 5.68 24.81
N THR A 199 3.24 5.31 26.08
CA THR A 199 2.14 5.16 27.05
C THR A 199 2.45 5.89 28.35
N LYS A 200 1.41 6.20 29.14
CA LYS A 200 1.61 6.75 30.49
C LYS A 200 1.97 5.61 31.44
N GLY A 201 3.12 5.69 32.10
CA GLY A 201 3.59 4.64 33.01
C GLY A 201 4.18 3.41 32.31
N GLY A 202 4.46 3.47 31.00
CA GLY A 202 4.97 2.34 30.22
C GLY A 202 4.03 1.13 30.14
N LYS A 203 2.74 1.31 30.42
CA LYS A 203 1.78 0.20 30.58
C LYS A 203 1.39 -0.43 29.25
N PRO A 204 1.34 -1.78 29.17
CA PRO A 204 0.81 -2.48 28.02
C PRO A 204 -0.61 -2.07 27.66
N SER A 205 -0.93 -2.19 26.37
CA SER A 205 -2.29 -2.00 25.89
C SER A 205 -3.08 -3.32 25.94
N TYR A 206 -4.41 -3.23 25.93
CA TYR A 206 -5.30 -4.38 26.06
C TYR A 206 -6.49 -4.31 25.10
N GLY A 207 -7.15 -5.45 24.89
CA GLY A 207 -8.34 -5.58 24.06
C GLY A 207 -8.12 -5.03 22.66
N ALA A 208 -9.08 -4.29 22.13
CA ALA A 208 -9.01 -3.82 20.74
C ALA A 208 -7.93 -2.77 20.46
N VAL A 209 -7.31 -2.16 21.48
CA VAL A 209 -6.09 -1.36 21.26
C VAL A 209 -4.94 -2.29 20.93
N ARG A 210 -4.75 -3.34 21.74
CA ARG A 210 -3.71 -4.36 21.51
C ARG A 210 -3.91 -5.10 20.19
N GLU A 211 -5.13 -5.56 19.90
CA GLU A 211 -5.44 -6.26 18.63
C GLU A 211 -5.10 -5.43 17.38
N ARG A 212 -5.20 -4.10 17.47
CA ARG A 212 -4.81 -3.17 16.41
C ARG A 212 -3.29 -3.13 16.25
N GLN A 213 -2.55 -3.10 17.36
CA GLN A 213 -1.09 -3.05 17.36
C GLN A 213 -0.48 -4.38 16.89
N GLU A 214 -1.02 -5.51 17.35
CA GLU A 214 -0.62 -6.84 16.87
C GLU A 214 -0.88 -7.00 15.37
N TYR A 215 -2.04 -6.54 14.89
CA TYR A 215 -2.35 -6.55 13.46
C TYR A 215 -1.37 -5.67 12.66
N GLN A 216 -0.94 -4.52 13.20
CA GLN A 216 0.06 -3.67 12.56
C GLN A 216 1.39 -4.41 12.36
N LEU A 217 1.91 -5.06 13.41
CA LEU A 217 3.13 -5.86 13.35
C LEU A 217 3.02 -6.99 12.31
N MET A 218 1.96 -7.79 12.41
CA MET A 218 1.75 -8.91 11.48
C MET A 218 1.59 -8.45 10.03
N LEU A 219 0.94 -7.30 9.78
CA LEU A 219 0.80 -6.76 8.44
C LEU A 219 2.14 -6.28 7.88
N TYR A 220 3.00 -5.67 8.70
CA TYR A 220 4.35 -5.32 8.28
C TYR A 220 5.20 -6.55 7.93
N LYS A 221 5.15 -7.61 8.75
CA LYS A 221 5.80 -8.89 8.44
C LYS A 221 5.30 -9.46 7.10
N LEU A 222 3.99 -9.47 6.88
CA LEU A 222 3.40 -9.94 5.62
C LEU A 222 3.93 -9.15 4.41
N ILE A 223 4.01 -7.83 4.51
CA ILE A 223 4.53 -6.94 3.45
C ILE A 223 6.03 -7.19 3.21
N TRP A 224 6.82 -7.28 4.28
CA TRP A 224 8.25 -7.56 4.21
C TRP A 224 8.52 -8.90 3.52
N ASP A 225 7.89 -9.96 4.00
CA ASP A 225 8.10 -11.31 3.49
C ASP A 225 7.68 -11.43 2.03
N SER A 226 6.62 -10.71 1.61
CA SER A 226 6.18 -10.62 0.22
C SER A 226 7.26 -9.99 -0.69
N LEU A 227 7.93 -8.93 -0.22
CA LEU A 227 9.04 -8.29 -0.94
C LEU A 227 10.26 -9.20 -1.05
N VAL A 228 10.66 -9.84 0.06
CA VAL A 228 11.79 -10.79 0.09
C VAL A 228 11.55 -11.96 -0.86
N LYS A 229 10.31 -12.47 -0.93
CA LYS A 229 9.90 -13.55 -1.84
C LYS A 229 9.81 -13.13 -3.30
N GLY A 230 10.01 -11.84 -3.62
CA GLY A 230 9.99 -11.33 -4.98
C GLY A 230 8.59 -11.20 -5.57
N GLU A 231 7.55 -11.01 -4.75
CA GLU A 231 6.16 -10.87 -5.19
C GLU A 231 5.85 -9.46 -5.76
N PHE A 232 6.84 -8.56 -5.80
CA PHE A 232 6.70 -7.23 -6.40
C PHE A 232 6.74 -7.30 -7.93
N GLU A 233 5.60 -7.04 -8.58
CA GLU A 233 5.53 -6.98 -10.05
C GLU A 233 5.78 -5.55 -10.59
N LEU A 234 6.94 -5.36 -11.23
CA LEU A 234 7.32 -4.07 -11.83
C LEU A 234 6.28 -3.54 -12.81
N LYS A 235 5.75 -4.38 -13.70
CA LYS A 235 4.72 -3.96 -14.67
C LYS A 235 3.45 -3.45 -13.96
N ALA A 236 2.96 -4.19 -12.97
CA ALA A 236 1.77 -3.80 -12.22
C ALA A 236 1.99 -2.49 -11.45
N PHE A 237 3.21 -2.25 -10.94
CA PHE A 237 3.58 -1.00 -10.29
C PHE A 237 3.47 0.17 -11.26
N MET A 238 4.13 0.06 -12.42
CA MET A 238 4.13 1.10 -13.44
C MET A 238 2.70 1.41 -13.93
N ASP A 239 1.92 0.38 -14.19
CA ASP A 239 0.55 0.51 -14.68
C ASP A 239 -0.37 1.19 -13.64
N HIS A 240 -0.28 0.80 -12.35
CA HIS A 240 -1.11 1.36 -11.29
C HIS A 240 -0.82 2.84 -11.04
N PHE A 241 0.46 3.23 -11.01
CA PHE A 241 0.87 4.60 -10.73
C PHE A 241 0.94 5.48 -11.98
N GLY A 242 0.76 4.90 -13.17
CA GLY A 242 0.77 5.60 -14.45
C GLY A 242 2.16 6.13 -14.81
N LEU A 243 3.20 5.31 -14.63
CA LEU A 243 4.61 5.69 -14.74
C LEU A 243 5.23 5.20 -16.05
N HIS A 244 6.10 6.02 -16.63
CA HIS A 244 6.89 5.64 -17.81
C HIS A 244 8.18 4.91 -17.41
N ARG A 245 8.34 3.66 -17.88
CA ARG A 245 9.50 2.80 -17.56
C ARG A 245 10.84 3.39 -17.99
N GLU A 246 10.85 3.91 -19.22
CA GLU A 246 12.01 4.50 -19.88
C GLU A 246 12.28 5.95 -19.44
N TYR A 247 11.54 6.45 -18.43
CA TYR A 247 11.80 7.77 -17.88
C TYR A 247 13.23 7.85 -17.37
N VAL A 248 14.02 8.73 -18.01
CA VAL A 248 15.40 8.99 -17.64
C VAL A 248 15.41 9.84 -16.38
N LEU A 249 16.13 9.36 -15.36
CA LEU A 249 16.22 10.07 -14.08
C LEU A 249 16.95 11.41 -14.25
N PRO A 250 16.52 12.48 -13.55
CA PRO A 250 17.20 13.76 -13.57
C PRO A 250 18.68 13.64 -13.18
N GLN A 251 19.56 14.42 -13.81
CA GLN A 251 21.01 14.34 -13.57
C GLN A 251 21.38 14.39 -12.08
N GLY A 252 20.86 15.37 -11.34
CA GLY A 252 21.16 15.50 -9.91
C GLY A 252 20.76 14.28 -9.08
N LEU A 253 19.65 13.61 -9.43
CA LEU A 253 19.25 12.36 -8.77
C LEU A 253 20.18 11.21 -9.18
N ARG A 254 20.62 11.14 -10.44
CA ARG A 254 21.60 10.14 -10.90
C ARG A 254 22.95 10.31 -10.19
N ASP A 255 23.39 11.55 -9.99
CA ASP A 255 24.63 11.84 -9.26
C ASP A 255 24.53 11.40 -7.79
N GLU A 256 23.38 11.64 -7.13
CA GLU A 256 23.13 11.18 -5.76
C GLU A 256 23.07 9.64 -5.69
N ILE A 257 22.39 8.99 -6.64
CA ILE A 257 22.34 7.53 -6.77
C ILE A 257 23.74 6.93 -6.97
N ALA A 258 24.55 7.54 -7.84
CA ALA A 258 25.93 7.11 -8.08
C ALA A 258 26.79 7.21 -6.82
N ALA A 259 26.59 8.24 -5.99
CA ALA A 259 27.28 8.40 -4.70
C ALA A 259 26.93 7.28 -3.68
N TYR A 260 25.80 6.60 -3.85
CA TYR A 260 25.43 5.38 -3.10
C TYR A 260 25.94 4.09 -3.77
N GLY A 261 26.86 4.18 -4.72
CA GLY A 261 27.46 3.02 -5.41
C GLY A 261 26.58 2.41 -6.51
N LEU A 262 25.50 3.09 -6.93
CA LEU A 262 24.50 2.56 -7.87
C LEU A 262 24.64 3.17 -9.28
N ILE A 263 25.87 3.24 -9.80
CA ILE A 263 26.25 3.98 -11.02
C ILE A 263 25.48 3.59 -12.30
N HIS A 264 24.91 2.39 -12.36
CA HIS A 264 24.20 1.88 -13.53
C HIS A 264 22.70 2.23 -13.55
N VAL A 265 22.18 2.81 -12.47
CA VAL A 265 20.76 3.16 -12.35
C VAL A 265 20.52 4.53 -13.00
N VAL A 266 20.04 4.53 -14.24
CA VAL A 266 19.82 5.75 -15.04
C VAL A 266 18.35 5.97 -15.41
N SER A 267 17.53 4.93 -15.32
CA SER A 267 16.09 4.96 -15.65
C SER A 267 15.24 4.60 -14.44
N PHE A 268 13.96 4.95 -14.52
CA PHE A 268 12.99 4.62 -13.48
C PHE A 268 12.76 3.11 -13.34
N GLU A 269 12.73 2.35 -14.44
CA GLU A 269 12.67 0.88 -14.41
C GLU A 269 13.83 0.28 -13.61
N GLN A 270 15.07 0.71 -13.86
CA GLN A 270 16.25 0.24 -13.13
C GLN A 270 16.19 0.58 -11.64
N LEU A 271 15.64 1.74 -11.28
CA LEU A 271 15.46 2.15 -9.89
C LEU A 271 14.49 1.21 -9.15
N VAL A 272 13.35 0.89 -9.79
CA VAL A 272 12.38 -0.06 -9.25
C VAL A 272 12.98 -1.47 -9.14
N SER A 273 13.69 -1.94 -10.16
CA SER A 273 14.39 -3.22 -10.12
C SER A 273 15.38 -3.27 -8.95
N LYS A 274 16.15 -2.19 -8.74
CA LYS A 274 17.10 -2.14 -7.63
C LYS A 274 16.42 -2.21 -6.27
N TYR A 275 15.30 -1.50 -6.08
CA TYR A 275 14.49 -1.59 -4.86
C TYR A 275 14.08 -3.04 -4.57
N VAL A 276 13.56 -3.75 -5.58
CA VAL A 276 13.13 -5.14 -5.45
C VAL A 276 14.30 -6.08 -5.18
N ASP A 277 15.42 -5.91 -5.88
CA ASP A 277 16.58 -6.80 -5.75
C ASP A 277 17.27 -6.66 -4.40
N LEU A 278 17.25 -5.47 -3.78
CA LEU A 278 17.73 -5.30 -2.42
C LEU A 278 16.91 -6.14 -1.42
N PHE A 279 15.58 -6.15 -1.53
CA PHE A 279 14.76 -7.00 -0.65
C PHE A 279 15.03 -8.49 -0.82
N LYS A 280 15.29 -8.97 -2.03
CA LYS A 280 15.62 -10.40 -2.27
C LYS A 280 16.90 -10.84 -1.57
N SER A 281 17.78 -9.91 -1.21
CA SER A 281 19.01 -10.19 -0.47
C SER A 281 18.85 -10.16 1.04
N LEU A 282 17.70 -9.71 1.53
CA LEU A 282 17.39 -9.66 2.96
C LEU A 282 16.76 -10.97 3.45
N PRO A 283 16.99 -11.36 4.71
CA PRO A 283 16.31 -12.50 5.32
C PRO A 283 14.82 -12.23 5.55
N LEU A 284 14.02 -13.30 5.62
CA LEU A 284 12.63 -13.22 6.06
C LEU A 284 12.53 -12.67 7.48
N MET A 285 11.44 -11.98 7.79
CA MET A 285 11.18 -11.44 9.12
C MET A 285 11.00 -12.58 10.13
N SER A 286 11.53 -12.43 11.35
CA SER A 286 11.30 -13.39 12.43
C SER A 286 9.80 -13.64 12.66
N GLU A 287 9.45 -14.85 13.09
CA GLU A 287 8.09 -15.18 13.54
C GLU A 287 7.73 -14.51 14.88
N ARG A 288 8.74 -13.96 15.57
CA ARG A 288 8.59 -13.19 16.81
C ARG A 288 8.72 -11.70 16.50
N MET A 289 7.73 -10.94 16.92
CA MET A 289 7.70 -9.47 16.82
C MET A 289 7.41 -8.90 18.20
N TYR A 290 7.71 -7.62 18.43
CA TYR A 290 7.60 -7.04 19.77
C TYR A 290 6.84 -5.73 19.79
N LEU A 291 5.95 -5.58 20.76
CA LEU A 291 5.42 -4.28 21.18
C LEU A 291 6.34 -3.73 22.25
N ARG A 292 7.02 -2.60 21.97
CA ARG A 292 7.88 -1.91 22.94
C ARG A 292 7.11 -0.74 23.55
N TYR A 293 6.71 -0.88 24.81
CA TYR A 293 6.05 0.18 25.56
C TYR A 293 7.07 1.05 26.27
N VAL A 294 7.07 2.34 25.94
CA VAL A 294 7.94 3.35 26.55
C VAL A 294 7.09 4.31 27.37
N ASP A 295 7.53 4.60 28.60
CA ASP A 295 6.88 5.61 29.44
C ASP A 295 7.20 7.01 28.91
N ARG A 296 6.16 7.81 28.63
CA ARG A 296 6.34 9.20 28.18
C ARG A 296 6.79 10.16 29.27
N ASP A 297 6.58 9.79 30.53
CA ASP A 297 6.79 10.70 31.66
C ASP A 297 8.17 10.49 32.32
N LEU A 298 8.96 9.50 31.88
CA LEU A 298 10.29 9.20 32.40
C LEU A 298 11.39 9.52 31.37
N PRO A 299 12.58 9.99 31.81
CA PRO A 299 13.75 10.10 30.94
C PRO A 299 14.07 8.72 30.37
N GLU A 300 14.36 8.66 29.08
CA GLU A 300 14.44 7.44 28.26
C GLU A 300 15.23 6.29 28.93
N HIS A 301 14.74 5.06 28.76
CA HIS A 301 15.41 3.73 28.79
C HIS A 301 14.55 2.64 29.47
N THR A 302 13.60 2.98 30.34
CA THR A 302 12.68 1.97 30.87
C THR A 302 11.62 1.64 29.84
N HIS A 303 11.63 0.39 29.37
CA HIS A 303 10.65 -0.11 28.43
C HIS A 303 10.25 -1.55 28.78
N ILE A 304 9.03 -1.90 28.41
CA ILE A 304 8.52 -3.27 28.49
C ILE A 304 8.34 -3.75 27.07
N GLU A 305 8.94 -4.89 26.74
CA GLU A 305 8.67 -5.58 25.48
C GLU A 305 7.70 -6.74 25.72
N GLU A 306 6.69 -6.83 24.88
CA GLU A 306 5.80 -7.98 24.84
C GLU A 306 5.90 -8.63 23.47
N GLU A 307 6.16 -9.93 23.46
CA GLU A 307 6.21 -10.72 22.24
C GLU A 307 4.80 -10.88 21.63
N VAL A 308 4.76 -10.79 20.32
CA VAL A 308 3.60 -11.04 19.47
C VAL A 308 4.01 -12.11 18.45
N SER A 309 3.39 -13.27 18.53
CA SER A 309 3.59 -14.33 17.56
C SER A 309 2.85 -14.04 16.27
N TYR A 310 3.47 -14.35 15.12
CA TYR A 310 2.82 -14.20 13.83
C TYR A 310 1.65 -15.17 13.65
N ASN A 311 0.49 -14.65 13.22
CA ASN A 311 -0.68 -15.44 12.85
C ASN A 311 -1.13 -15.06 11.42
N HIS A 312 -0.74 -15.90 10.45
CA HIS A 312 -1.03 -15.67 9.03
C HIS A 312 -2.53 -15.61 8.73
N GLU A 313 -3.33 -16.52 9.28
CA GLU A 313 -4.77 -16.57 9.03
C GLU A 313 -5.48 -15.31 9.55
N MET A 314 -5.10 -14.85 10.74
CA MET A 314 -5.67 -13.64 11.34
C MET A 314 -5.32 -12.39 10.53
N VAL A 315 -4.05 -12.20 10.15
CA VAL A 315 -3.64 -11.04 9.37
C VAL A 315 -4.31 -11.03 8.00
N MET A 316 -4.39 -12.18 7.32
CA MET A 316 -5.05 -12.28 6.01
C MET A 316 -6.55 -12.03 6.10
N THR A 317 -7.22 -12.52 7.16
CA THR A 317 -8.65 -12.26 7.39
C THR A 317 -8.92 -10.77 7.56
N LYS A 318 -8.14 -10.09 8.40
CA LYS A 318 -8.26 -8.64 8.64
C LYS A 318 -7.91 -7.84 7.39
N LEU A 319 -6.86 -8.22 6.66
CA LEU A 319 -6.45 -7.59 5.40
C LEU A 319 -7.56 -7.69 4.35
N ARG A 320 -8.05 -8.90 4.06
CA ARG A 320 -9.11 -9.13 3.05
C ARG A 320 -10.41 -8.41 3.40
N ARG A 321 -10.77 -8.31 4.68
CA ARG A 321 -11.90 -7.48 5.10
C ARG A 321 -11.65 -6.00 4.82
N GLY A 322 -10.46 -5.49 5.11
CA GLY A 322 -10.06 -4.13 4.74
C GLY A 322 -10.11 -3.88 3.23
N ILE A 323 -9.62 -4.83 2.43
CA ILE A 323 -9.69 -4.79 0.96
C ILE A 323 -11.14 -4.72 0.48
N SER A 324 -12.02 -5.55 1.04
CA SER A 324 -13.44 -5.55 0.73
C SER A 324 -14.09 -4.20 1.04
N PHE A 325 -13.70 -3.56 2.15
CA PHE A 325 -14.12 -2.19 2.46
C PHE A 325 -13.66 -1.21 1.37
N TRP A 326 -12.38 -1.25 0.99
CA TRP A 326 -11.80 -0.36 -0.01
C TRP A 326 -12.40 -0.54 -1.40
N ARG A 327 -12.75 -1.77 -1.78
CA ARG A 327 -13.48 -2.09 -3.02
C ARG A 327 -14.98 -1.78 -2.94
N ARG A 328 -15.50 -1.44 -1.75
CA ARG A 328 -16.93 -1.26 -1.44
C ARG A 328 -17.78 -2.50 -1.68
N GLU A 329 -17.18 -3.66 -1.49
CA GLU A 329 -17.84 -4.97 -1.56
C GLU A 329 -18.66 -5.24 -0.28
N ILE A 330 -18.29 -4.58 0.83
CA ILE A 330 -19.04 -4.62 2.10
C ILE A 330 -19.64 -3.26 2.46
N LYS A 331 -20.73 -3.28 3.22
CA LYS A 331 -21.31 -2.08 3.82
C LYS A 331 -20.51 -1.74 5.09
N PRO A 332 -19.95 -0.53 5.23
CA PRO A 332 -19.18 -0.19 6.43
C PRO A 332 -20.03 -0.24 7.69
N GLU A 333 -19.51 -0.91 8.72
CA GLU A 333 -20.17 -1.11 10.02
C GLU A 333 -19.64 -0.16 11.09
N TYR A 334 -20.49 0.16 12.06
CA TYR A 334 -20.07 0.85 13.27
C TYR A 334 -19.44 -0.17 14.21
N THR A 335 -18.40 0.24 14.93
CA THR A 335 -17.87 -0.60 16.02
C THR A 335 -18.92 -0.78 17.12
N HIS A 336 -19.01 -2.00 17.65
CA HIS A 336 -19.85 -2.30 18.82
C HIS A 336 -19.19 -1.88 20.14
N GLN A 337 -17.91 -1.52 20.11
CA GLN A 337 -17.13 -1.17 21.28
C GLN A 337 -17.31 0.32 21.63
N ARG A 338 -18.20 0.60 22.58
CA ARG A 338 -18.60 1.97 22.97
C ARG A 338 -17.43 2.91 23.30
N PHE A 339 -16.32 2.38 23.83
CA PHE A 339 -15.18 3.21 24.18
C PHE A 339 -14.50 3.83 22.94
N LYS A 340 -14.48 3.14 21.80
CA LYS A 340 -13.95 3.66 20.54
C LYS A 340 -14.77 4.84 20.01
N CYS A 341 -16.09 4.83 20.25
CA CYS A 341 -16.96 5.94 19.90
C CYS A 341 -16.64 7.21 20.71
N ARG A 342 -16.07 7.09 21.91
CA ARG A 342 -15.71 8.26 22.75
C ARG A 342 -14.60 9.11 22.16
N SER A 343 -13.74 8.50 21.35
CA SER A 343 -12.66 9.16 20.61
C SER A 343 -12.99 9.32 19.11
N CYS A 344 -14.27 9.31 18.75
CA CYS A 344 -14.68 9.53 17.37
C CYS A 344 -14.66 11.03 17.06
N ASP A 345 -13.86 11.46 16.09
CA ASP A 345 -13.74 12.89 15.75
C ASP A 345 -14.88 13.42 14.84
N TYR A 346 -15.86 12.58 14.50
CA TYR A 346 -16.89 12.90 13.51
C TYR A 346 -18.26 13.06 14.18
N PRO A 347 -18.73 14.31 14.39
CA PRO A 347 -20.07 14.58 14.90
C PRO A 347 -21.19 14.01 14.03
N GLU A 348 -20.93 13.80 12.73
CA GLU A 348 -21.87 13.18 11.80
C GLU A 348 -22.13 11.69 12.12
N CYS A 349 -21.30 11.07 12.95
CA CYS A 349 -21.50 9.71 13.42
C CYS A 349 -22.69 9.65 14.39
N PRO A 350 -23.74 8.85 14.11
CA PRO A 350 -24.88 8.72 15.03
C PRO A 350 -24.51 8.19 16.42
N GLN A 351 -23.39 7.46 16.53
CA GLN A 351 -22.89 6.95 17.80
C GLN A 351 -21.97 7.94 18.54
N HIS A 352 -21.77 9.14 17.99
CA HIS A 352 -20.90 10.16 18.56
C HIS A 352 -21.41 10.61 19.95
N PRO A 353 -20.51 10.83 20.94
CA PRO A 353 -20.90 11.16 22.30
C PRO A 353 -21.77 12.41 22.42
N LYS A 354 -21.56 13.41 21.56
CA LYS A 354 -22.36 14.64 21.54
C LYS A 354 -23.81 14.39 21.11
N ASN A 355 -24.05 13.48 20.16
CA ASN A 355 -25.39 13.18 19.64
C ASN A 355 -26.22 12.33 20.62
N LYS A 356 -25.57 11.67 21.58
CA LYS A 356 -26.26 10.94 22.65
C LYS A 356 -26.68 11.82 23.83
N LYS A 357 -26.15 13.03 23.96
CA LYS A 357 -26.59 13.99 25.00
C LYS A 357 -27.92 14.67 24.65
N GLU A 358 -28.30 14.70 23.38
CA GLU A 358 -29.60 15.25 22.92
C GLU A 358 -30.75 14.23 22.99
N LEU A 359 -30.47 12.98 23.36
CA LEU A 359 -31.43 11.86 23.43
C LEU A 359 -31.63 11.32 24.86
N ALA A 360 -31.09 11.99 25.88
CA ALA A 360 -31.42 11.70 27.27
C ALA A 360 -32.60 12.59 27.70
N PRO A 361 -33.72 12.03 28.17
CA PRO A 361 -34.84 12.81 28.70
C PRO A 361 -34.48 13.62 29.93
#